data_AF-A0A9X0RCL6-F1
#
_entry.id   AF-A0A9X0RCL6-F1
#
_cell.length_a   1.000
_cell.length_b   1.000
_cell.length_c   1.000
_cell.angle_alpha   90.00
_cell.angle_beta   90.00
_cell.angle_gamma   90.00
#
_symmetry.space_group_name_H-M   'P 1'
#
loop_
_entity.id
_entity.type
_entity.pdbx_description
1 polymer ?
#
loop_
_entity_poly.entity_id
_entity_poly.type
_entity_poly.pdbx_seq_one_letter_code
_entity_poly.pdbx_strand_id
1 'polypeptide(L)'
;MNGYIYILSNKAMPGLLKIGTTTDIEGRLSSLFNTSVPYPYTLLFYSQVMESYRAETEIFNRLNAYRCNDAREFFEIDLDKAKAVVSSVIEEINGLYVDEELDRYYNVWTCPD
;
A
#
# COMPACT_ATOMS: atom_id res chain seq x y z
N MET A 1 1.75 -12.55 10.64
CA MET A 1 1.23 -11.44 11.46
C MET A 1 0.31 -10.59 10.59
N ASN A 2 -0.79 -10.10 11.16
CA ASN A 2 -1.68 -9.19 10.45
C ASN A 2 -1.04 -7.80 10.39
N GLY A 3 -1.36 -7.03 9.36
CA GLY A 3 -0.84 -5.69 9.18
C GLY A 3 -1.59 -4.94 8.11
N TYR A 4 -0.95 -3.91 7.57
CA TYR A 4 -1.48 -3.04 6.54
C TYR A 4 -0.53 -3.02 5.36
N ILE A 5 -1.09 -3.08 4.16
CA ILE A 5 -0.40 -2.70 2.93
C ILE A 5 -0.73 -1.24 2.66
N TYR A 6 0.24 -0.45 2.19
CA TYR A 6 0.02 0.93 1.79
C TYR A 6 0.72 1.27 0.47
N ILE A 7 0.17 2.24 -0.25
CA ILE A 7 0.73 2.83 -1.47
C ILE A 7 0.95 4.33 -1.22
N LEU A 8 2.19 4.77 -1.44
CA LEU A 8 2.61 6.16 -1.31
C LEU A 8 3.07 6.72 -2.65
N SER A 9 2.85 8.00 -2.85
CA SER A 9 3.53 8.78 -3.90
C SER A 9 4.33 9.92 -3.30
N ASN A 10 5.30 10.42 -4.06
CA ASN A 10 6.04 11.62 -3.71
C ASN A 10 6.11 12.53 -4.92
N LYS A 11 5.77 13.83 -4.76
CA LYS A 11 5.82 14.80 -5.86
C LYS A 11 7.21 14.96 -6.48
N ALA A 12 8.28 14.69 -5.72
CA ALA A 12 9.65 14.68 -6.22
C ALA A 12 9.96 13.49 -7.14
N MET A 13 9.10 12.46 -7.14
CA MET A 13 9.26 11.20 -7.87
C MET A 13 7.98 10.89 -8.66
N PRO A 14 7.64 11.71 -9.67
CA PRO A 14 6.43 11.50 -10.47
C PRO A 14 6.49 10.16 -11.21
N GLY A 15 5.36 9.45 -11.27
CA GLY A 15 5.26 8.13 -11.91
C GLY A 15 5.77 6.96 -11.07
N LEU A 16 6.34 7.22 -9.89
CA LEU A 16 6.83 6.20 -8.98
C LEU A 16 5.91 6.05 -7.76
N LEU A 17 5.50 4.81 -7.52
CA LEU A 17 4.72 4.42 -6.35
C LEU A 17 5.57 3.58 -5.42
N LYS A 18 5.54 3.92 -4.14
CA LYS A 18 6.13 3.10 -3.08
C LYS A 18 5.05 2.23 -2.48
N ILE A 19 5.25 0.91 -2.50
CA ILE A 19 4.34 -0.05 -1.89
C ILE A 19 5.07 -0.70 -0.72
N GLY A 20 4.47 -0.72 0.46
CA GLY A 20 5.11 -1.33 1.62
C GLY A 20 4.10 -1.81 2.63
N THR A 21 4.63 -2.44 3.68
CA THR A 21 3.81 -3.00 4.77
C THR A 21 4.16 -2.41 6.13
N THR A 22 3.19 -2.44 7.05
CA THR A 22 3.39 -2.05 8.45
C THR A 22 2.42 -2.80 9.34
N THR A 23 2.82 -3.07 10.58
CA THR A 23 1.90 -3.57 11.62
C THR A 23 1.16 -2.43 12.34
N ASP A 24 1.69 -1.21 12.23
CA ASP A 24 1.15 0.01 12.85
C ASP A 24 1.03 1.10 11.79
N ILE A 25 -0.19 1.32 11.29
CA ILE A 25 -0.44 2.31 10.24
C ILE A 25 -0.38 3.73 10.78
N GLU A 26 -0.86 3.98 12.00
CA GLU A 26 -0.89 5.32 12.61
C GLU A 26 0.52 5.83 12.91
N GLY A 27 1.36 4.99 13.53
CA GLY A 27 2.77 5.30 13.73
C GLY A 27 3.52 5.44 12.41
N ARG A 28 3.19 4.62 11.40
CA ARG A 28 3.81 4.72 10.08
C ARG A 28 3.45 6.02 9.37
N LEU A 29 2.18 6.41 9.35
CA LEU A 29 1.73 7.67 8.76
C LEU A 29 2.38 8.87 9.46
N SER A 30 2.42 8.85 10.79
CA SER A 30 3.12 9.86 11.58
C SER A 30 4.62 9.95 11.24
N SER A 31 5.28 8.81 11.02
CA SER A 31 6.69 8.75 10.63
C SER A 31 6.97 9.20 9.19
N LEU A 32 5.97 9.20 8.31
CA LEU A 32 6.10 9.59 6.90
C LEU A 32 6.15 11.11 6.72
N PHE A 33 5.65 11.88 7.70
CA PHE A 33 5.80 13.33 7.80
C PHE A 33 7.15 13.74 8.43
N ASN A 34 8.23 13.03 8.10
CA ASN A 34 9.57 13.36 8.59
C ASN A 34 10.29 14.33 7.63
N THR A 35 11.10 15.23 8.18
CA THR A 35 11.85 16.31 7.49
C THR A 35 12.94 15.81 6.53
N SER A 36 13.14 14.50 6.42
CA SER A 36 14.21 13.88 5.64
C SER A 36 13.95 13.79 4.13
N VAL A 37 12.77 14.19 3.65
CA VAL A 37 12.44 14.27 2.22
C VAL A 37 11.97 15.67 1.84
N PRO A 38 12.40 16.21 0.68
CA PRO A 38 12.07 17.58 0.26
C PRO A 38 10.57 17.79 0.00
N TYR A 39 9.83 16.71 -0.24
CA TYR A 39 8.37 16.71 -0.33
C TYR A 39 7.81 15.55 0.50
N PRO A 40 6.72 15.78 1.26
CA PRO A 40 6.08 14.73 2.04
C PRO A 40 5.51 13.65 1.13
N TYR A 41 5.45 12.42 1.63
CA TYR A 41 4.73 11.35 0.95
C TYR A 41 3.22 11.59 1.06
N THR A 42 2.51 11.32 -0.02
CA THR A 42 1.04 11.30 -0.04
C THR A 42 0.59 9.85 0.03
N LEU A 43 -0.23 9.53 1.03
CA LEU A 43 -0.91 8.24 1.13
C LEU A 43 -2.00 8.17 0.07
N LEU A 44 -1.88 7.22 -0.86
CA LEU A 44 -2.83 7.04 -1.96
C LEU A 44 -3.78 5.86 -1.74
N PHE A 45 -3.35 4.89 -0.93
CA PHE A 45 -4.11 3.70 -0.58
C PHE A 45 -3.52 3.06 0.67
N TYR A 46 -4.36 2.47 1.51
CA TYR A 46 -3.95 1.50 2.51
C TYR A 46 -5.10 0.52 2.78
N SER A 47 -4.76 -0.71 3.14
CA SER A 47 -5.75 -1.72 3.51
C SER A 47 -5.14 -2.75 4.45
N GLN A 48 -5.97 -3.28 5.35
CA GLN A 48 -5.58 -4.34 6.27
C GLN A 48 -5.51 -5.68 5.54
N VAL A 49 -4.52 -6.48 5.92
CA VAL A 49 -4.31 -7.81 5.37
C VAL A 49 -3.88 -8.78 6.48
N MET A 50 -4.42 -9.99 6.42
CA MET A 50 -3.91 -11.12 7.16
C MET A 50 -2.56 -11.53 6.58
N GLU A 51 -1.61 -11.93 7.42
CA GLU A 51 -0.27 -12.34 6.92
C GLU A 51 0.43 -11.28 6.02
N SER A 52 0.63 -10.05 6.51
CA SER A 52 1.16 -8.93 5.73
C SER A 52 2.47 -9.23 4.97
N TYR A 53 3.35 -10.04 5.54
CA TYR A 53 4.61 -10.47 4.89
C TYR A 53 4.37 -11.33 3.63
N ARG A 54 3.37 -12.23 3.71
CA ARG A 54 2.98 -13.08 2.58
C ARG A 54 2.35 -12.22 1.48
N ALA A 55 1.50 -11.27 1.87
CA ALA A 55 0.89 -10.31 0.96
C ALA A 55 1.94 -9.43 0.25
N GLU A 56 2.91 -8.90 0.99
CA GLU A 56 4.02 -8.13 0.43
C GLU A 56 4.79 -8.90 -0.63
N THR A 57 5.17 -10.14 -0.30
CA THR A 57 5.92 -11.02 -1.20
C THR A 57 5.14 -11.27 -2.48
N GLU A 58 3.84 -11.58 -2.37
CA GLU A 58 2.98 -11.84 -3.52
C GLU A 58 2.77 -10.60 -4.37
N ILE A 59 2.52 -9.43 -3.75
CA ILE A 59 2.40 -8.15 -4.45
C ILE A 59 3.70 -7.84 -5.22
N PHE A 60 4.85 -8.02 -4.58
CA PHE A 60 6.15 -7.72 -5.20
C PHE A 60 6.43 -8.69 -6.36
N ASN A 61 6.05 -9.97 -6.24
CA ASN A 61 6.15 -10.93 -7.33
C ASN A 61 5.26 -10.54 -8.52
N ARG A 62 3.99 -10.17 -8.27
CA ARG A 62 3.05 -9.77 -9.34
C ARG A 62 3.45 -8.46 -10.01
N LEU A 63 4.05 -7.53 -9.25
CA LEU A 63 4.50 -6.23 -9.73
C LEU A 63 5.97 -6.20 -10.14
N ASN A 64 6.66 -7.35 -10.18
CA ASN A 64 8.09 -7.41 -10.44
C ASN A 64 8.49 -6.78 -11.78
N ALA A 65 7.62 -6.89 -12.79
CA ALA A 65 7.83 -6.28 -14.11
C ALA A 65 7.86 -4.74 -14.08
N TYR A 66 7.27 -4.12 -13.06
CA TYR A 66 7.20 -2.66 -12.87
C TYR A 66 8.23 -2.16 -11.86
N ARG A 67 9.06 -3.05 -11.30
CA ARG A 67 9.98 -2.71 -10.22
C ARG A 67 11.21 -1.98 -10.77
N CYS A 68 11.50 -0.78 -10.25
CA CYS A 68 12.58 0.04 -10.78
C CYS A 68 13.98 -0.46 -10.37
N ASN A 69 14.08 -1.16 -9.23
CA ASN A 69 15.33 -1.73 -8.74
C ASN A 69 15.02 -2.87 -7.76
N ASP A 70 15.73 -4.00 -7.87
CA ASP A 70 15.56 -5.20 -7.03
C ASP A 70 15.70 -4.92 -5.52
N ALA A 71 16.40 -3.84 -5.15
CA ALA A 71 16.63 -3.46 -3.75
C ALA A 71 15.61 -2.46 -3.17
N ARG A 72 14.65 -1.96 -3.96
CA ARG A 72 13.80 -0.84 -3.53
C ARG A 72 12.33 -1.11 -3.81
N GLU A 73 11.51 -0.86 -2.80
CA GLU A 73 10.04 -1.01 -2.77
C GLU A 73 9.32 0.03 -3.66
N PHE A 74 9.88 0.36 -4.82
CA PHE A 74 9.38 1.38 -5.74
C PHE A 74 9.06 0.77 -7.10
N PHE A 75 7.91 1.16 -7.63
CA PHE A 75 7.32 0.61 -8.83
C PHE A 75 6.92 1.75 -9.77
N GLU A 76 7.30 1.64 -11.04
CA GLU A 76 6.87 2.52 -12.12
C GLU A 76 5.56 1.96 -12.69
N ILE A 77 4.44 2.32 -12.07
CA ILE A 77 3.13 1.78 -12.38
C ILE A 77 2.04 2.81 -12.07
N ASP A 78 0.96 2.75 -12.86
CA ASP A 78 -0.26 3.52 -12.61
C ASP A 78 -0.91 3.14 -11.27
N LEU A 79 -1.46 4.14 -10.58
CA LEU A 79 -2.12 3.94 -9.30
C LEU A 79 -3.27 2.92 -9.37
N ASP A 80 -4.09 2.98 -10.42
CA ASP A 80 -5.24 2.08 -10.56
C ASP A 80 -4.81 0.63 -10.76
N LYS A 81 -3.73 0.39 -11.52
CA LYS A 81 -3.15 -0.96 -11.67
C LYS A 81 -2.53 -1.44 -10.37
N ALA A 82 -1.79 -0.58 -9.68
CA ALA A 82 -1.21 -0.93 -8.39
C ALA A 82 -2.29 -1.30 -7.36
N LYS A 83 -3.36 -0.49 -7.28
CA LYS A 83 -4.53 -0.78 -6.44
C LYS A 83 -5.18 -2.10 -6.81
N ALA A 84 -5.44 -2.35 -8.08
CA ALA A 84 -6.07 -3.59 -8.53
C ALA A 84 -5.28 -4.83 -8.11
N VAL A 85 -3.95 -4.83 -8.29
CA VAL A 85 -3.10 -5.96 -7.89
C VAL A 85 -3.04 -6.10 -6.37
N VAL A 86 -2.87 -5.00 -5.63
CA VAL A 86 -2.83 -5.01 -4.17
C VAL A 86 -4.14 -5.52 -3.59
N SER A 87 -5.29 -4.99 -4.04
CA SER A 87 -6.61 -5.44 -3.59
C SER A 87 -6.84 -6.92 -3.88
N SER A 88 -6.51 -7.39 -5.09
CA SER A 88 -6.62 -8.81 -5.45
C SER A 88 -5.80 -9.71 -4.51
N VAL A 89 -4.56 -9.34 -4.19
CA VAL A 89 -3.74 -10.13 -3.25
C VAL A 89 -4.32 -10.11 -1.84
N ILE A 90 -4.80 -8.95 -1.38
CA ILE A 90 -5.43 -8.82 -0.06
C ILE A 90 -6.67 -9.69 0.02
N GLU A 91 -7.54 -9.66 -0.99
CA GLU A 91 -8.75 -10.49 -1.07
C GLU A 91 -8.44 -11.99 -1.06
N GLU A 92 -7.42 -12.41 -1.81
CA GLU A 92 -6.97 -13.80 -1.86
C GLU A 92 -6.43 -14.30 -0.51
N ILE A 93 -5.67 -13.45 0.20
CA ILE A 93 -5.05 -13.81 1.48
C ILE A 93 -6.02 -13.68 2.64
N ASN A 94 -6.85 -12.63 2.64
CA ASN A 94 -7.94 -12.50 3.61
C ASN A 94 -9.02 -13.57 3.40
N GLY A 95 -9.02 -14.19 2.22
CA GLY A 95 -9.73 -15.41 1.91
C GLY A 95 -11.23 -15.22 1.97
N LEU A 96 -11.84 -14.71 0.90
CA LEU A 96 -13.30 -14.82 0.66
C LEU A 96 -14.20 -14.37 1.83
N TYR A 97 -13.68 -13.64 2.81
CA TYR A 97 -14.47 -12.88 3.77
C TYR A 97 -14.65 -11.49 3.18
N VAL A 98 -15.61 -11.39 2.25
CA VAL A 98 -16.31 -10.12 2.04
C VAL A 98 -17.17 -9.95 3.28
N ASP A 99 -16.57 -9.40 4.34
CA ASP A 99 -17.36 -8.83 5.41
C ASP A 99 -17.95 -7.54 4.85
N GLU A 100 -19.25 -7.54 4.54
CA GLU A 100 -19.98 -6.39 3.99
C GLU A 100 -19.90 -5.15 4.90
N GLU A 101 -19.48 -5.28 6.17
CA GLU A 101 -19.18 -4.15 7.05
C GLU A 101 -17.78 -3.56 6.81
N LEU A 102 -16.76 -4.37 6.51
CA LEU A 102 -15.39 -3.88 6.28
C LEU A 102 -15.27 -3.13 4.94
N ASP A 103 -15.95 -3.61 3.90
CA ASP A 103 -15.98 -2.92 2.60
C ASP A 103 -16.64 -1.52 2.71
N ARG A 104 -17.58 -1.36 3.64
CA ARG A 104 -18.21 -0.07 3.95
C ARG A 104 -17.30 0.87 4.75
N TYR A 105 -16.42 0.33 5.59
CA TYR A 105 -15.51 1.14 6.41
C TYR A 105 -14.27 1.61 5.61
N TYR A 106 -13.70 0.74 4.76
CA TYR A 106 -12.50 1.06 3.98
C TYR A 106 -12.78 1.90 2.72
N ASN A 107 -13.99 1.86 2.15
CA ASN A 107 -14.37 2.74 1.04
C ASN A 107 -14.83 4.15 1.48
N VAL A 108 -14.95 4.42 2.78
CA VAL A 108 -15.46 5.70 3.32
C VAL A 108 -14.40 6.48 4.11
N TRP A 109 -13.25 5.89 4.47
CA TRP A 109 -12.22 6.61 5.21
C TRP A 109 -11.42 7.58 4.31
N THR A 110 -12.07 8.69 3.95
CA THR A 110 -11.39 9.92 3.54
C THR A 110 -10.74 10.53 4.78
N CYS A 111 -9.42 10.73 4.71
CA CYS A 111 -8.66 11.51 5.68
C CYS A 111 -9.47 12.78 6.04
N PRO A 112 -9.83 13.00 7.32
CA PRO A 112 -10.49 14.24 7.71
C PRO A 112 -9.56 15.42 7.41
N ASP A 113 -10.11 16.48 6.82
CA ASP A 113 -9.43 17.75 6.56
C ASP A 113 -8.85 18.40 7.84
#